data_AF-A0A656JV58-F1
#
_entry.id   AF-A0A656JV58-F1
#
_cell.length_a   1.000
_cell.length_b   1.000
_cell.length_c   1.000
_cell.angle_alpha   90.00
_cell.angle_beta   90.00
_cell.angle_gamma   90.00
#
_symmetry.space_group_name_H-M   'P 1'
#
loop_
_entity.id
_entity.type
_entity.pdbx_description
1 polymer ?
#
loop_
_entity_poly.entity_id
_entity_poly.type
_entity_poly.pdbx_seq_one_letter_code
_entity_poly.pdbx_strand_id
1 'polypeptide(L)'
;MTLKSDWYEADSRFIPGHYQPATLIDLALSRGIDSHRLLKGTGLFYEDIVAGKTRLSPQQCFALIANAQRQMDADDTSFLFGQRLFPGHYGAASHALRHAQNLHQALEILLRQQALLSPLLTPRLELDEHFAYLYWLDSCGAGEQQRFLLEASMTALVAMSQLLGNARLPWE
;
A
#
# COMPACT_ATOMS: atom_id res chain seq x y z
N MET A 1 11.45 -11.34 -5.02
CA MET A 1 11.29 -12.09 -6.29
C MET A 1 11.04 -11.07 -7.36
N THR A 2 12.00 -11.01 -8.28
CA THR A 2 12.40 -9.84 -9.06
C THR A 2 11.47 -9.68 -10.26
N LEU A 3 10.94 -8.47 -10.46
CA LEU A 3 10.47 -8.07 -11.78
C LEU A 3 11.58 -8.39 -12.78
N LYS A 4 11.22 -8.93 -13.95
CA LYS A 4 12.21 -9.33 -14.97
C LYS A 4 12.91 -8.13 -15.62
N SER A 5 12.37 -6.93 -15.37
CA SER A 5 12.80 -5.63 -15.85
C SER A 5 12.67 -4.60 -14.72
N ASP A 6 13.35 -3.45 -14.84
CA ASP A 6 13.27 -2.36 -13.86
C ASP A 6 11.96 -1.54 -13.92
N TRP A 7 11.01 -1.97 -14.75
CA TRP A 7 9.70 -1.37 -14.96
C TRP A 7 8.60 -2.45 -14.95
N TYR A 8 7.37 -2.00 -14.70
CA TYR A 8 6.17 -2.83 -14.73
C TYR A 8 5.02 -2.05 -15.36
N GLU A 9 4.13 -2.75 -16.03
CA GLU A 9 2.95 -2.17 -16.68
C GLU A 9 1.70 -2.37 -15.81
N ALA A 10 0.62 -1.66 -16.13
CA ALA A 10 -0.61 -1.69 -15.35
C ALA A 10 -1.30 -3.07 -15.33
N ASP A 11 -1.00 -3.93 -16.30
CA ASP A 11 -1.49 -5.31 -16.43
C ASP A 11 -0.48 -6.38 -15.92
N SER A 12 0.73 -5.96 -15.54
CA SER A 12 1.78 -6.85 -15.04
C SER A 12 1.40 -7.44 -13.69
N ARG A 13 1.26 -8.78 -13.62
CA ARG A 13 0.90 -9.48 -12.38
C ARG A 13 2.10 -9.76 -11.49
N PHE A 14 2.48 -8.79 -10.66
CA PHE A 14 3.60 -8.93 -9.73
C PHE A 14 3.24 -8.72 -8.26
N ILE A 15 2.13 -8.04 -7.96
CA ILE A 15 1.73 -7.66 -6.61
C ILE A 15 1.22 -8.89 -5.86
N PRO A 16 1.88 -9.35 -4.79
CA PRO A 16 1.44 -10.54 -4.06
C PRO A 16 0.07 -10.30 -3.39
N GLY A 17 -0.85 -11.25 -3.58
CA GLY A 17 -2.21 -11.15 -3.03
C GLY A 17 -2.25 -11.11 -1.51
N HIS A 18 -1.32 -11.79 -0.84
CA HIS A 18 -1.24 -11.88 0.63
C HIS A 18 -0.63 -10.64 1.32
N TYR A 19 -0.40 -9.55 0.58
CA TYR A 19 0.07 -8.27 1.12
C TYR A 19 -1.05 -7.22 1.10
N GLN A 20 -0.84 -6.07 0.43
CA GLN A 20 -1.81 -4.98 0.37
C GLN A 20 -3.22 -5.43 -0.06
N PRO A 21 -3.38 -6.31 -1.06
CA PRO A 21 -4.71 -6.78 -1.44
C PRO A 21 -5.41 -7.52 -0.29
N ALA A 22 -4.73 -8.45 0.39
CA ALA A 22 -5.27 -9.13 1.57
C ALA A 22 -5.62 -8.15 2.69
N THR A 23 -4.78 -7.15 2.97
CA THR A 23 -5.08 -6.12 3.99
C THR A 23 -6.40 -5.38 3.70
N LEU A 24 -6.64 -5.03 2.43
CA LEU A 24 -7.89 -4.37 2.02
C LEU A 24 -9.09 -5.33 2.06
N ILE A 25 -8.89 -6.58 1.67
CA ILE A 25 -9.91 -7.62 1.75
C ILE A 25 -10.30 -7.85 3.21
N ASP A 26 -9.34 -8.06 4.11
CA ASP A 26 -9.59 -8.26 5.54
C ASP A 26 -10.33 -7.06 6.17
N LEU A 27 -9.98 -5.83 5.75
CA LEU A 27 -10.72 -4.63 6.17
C LEU A 27 -12.18 -4.68 5.72
N ALA A 28 -12.45 -4.99 4.46
CA ALA A 28 -13.81 -5.09 3.94
C ALA A 28 -14.60 -6.24 4.59
N LEU A 29 -13.99 -7.41 4.75
CA LEU A 29 -14.60 -8.57 5.43
C LEU A 29 -14.95 -8.24 6.89
N SER A 30 -14.08 -7.51 7.60
CA SER A 30 -14.35 -7.08 8.98
C SER A 30 -15.57 -6.17 9.12
N ARG A 31 -16.01 -5.55 8.02
CA ARG A 31 -17.24 -4.73 7.92
C ARG A 31 -18.45 -5.52 7.38
N GLY A 32 -18.32 -6.85 7.25
CA GLY A 32 -19.39 -7.73 6.79
C GLY A 32 -19.63 -7.73 5.28
N ILE A 33 -18.68 -7.21 4.49
CA ILE A 33 -18.77 -7.24 3.03
C ILE A 33 -18.45 -8.65 2.53
N ASP A 34 -19.26 -9.16 1.62
CA ASP A 34 -19.06 -10.46 0.98
C ASP A 34 -17.86 -10.46 0.01
N SER A 35 -17.04 -11.51 0.07
CA SER A 35 -15.82 -11.61 -0.73
C SER A 35 -16.10 -11.71 -2.24
N HIS A 36 -17.18 -12.37 -2.66
CA HIS A 36 -17.55 -12.44 -4.08
C HIS A 36 -17.97 -11.07 -4.61
N ARG A 37 -18.74 -10.31 -3.82
CA ARG A 37 -19.10 -8.93 -4.18
C ARG A 37 -17.86 -8.03 -4.23
N LEU A 38 -16.94 -8.17 -3.29
CA LEU A 38 -15.68 -7.41 -3.25
C LEU A 38 -14.78 -7.70 -4.46
N LEU A 39 -14.68 -8.96 -4.89
CA LEU A 39 -13.80 -9.37 -5.99
C LEU A 39 -14.49 -9.31 -7.36
N LYS A 40 -15.76 -8.90 -7.43
CA LYS A 40 -16.52 -8.83 -8.68
C LYS A 40 -15.81 -7.98 -9.74
N GLY A 41 -15.58 -8.56 -10.92
CA GLY A 41 -14.94 -7.86 -12.05
C GLY A 41 -13.42 -7.70 -11.95
N THR A 42 -12.79 -8.19 -10.88
CA THR A 42 -11.31 -8.20 -10.74
C THR A 42 -10.65 -9.40 -11.44
N GLY A 43 -11.43 -10.45 -11.74
CA GLY A 43 -10.91 -11.73 -12.23
C GLY A 43 -10.11 -12.51 -11.17
N LEU A 44 -10.30 -12.19 -9.88
CA LEU A 44 -9.65 -12.84 -8.75
C LEU A 44 -10.63 -13.73 -7.98
N PHE A 45 -10.11 -14.80 -7.40
CA PHE A 45 -10.85 -15.68 -6.50
C PHE A 45 -10.27 -15.60 -5.10
N TYR A 46 -11.17 -15.54 -4.10
CA TYR A 46 -10.76 -15.38 -2.70
C TYR A 46 -9.90 -16.56 -2.23
N GLU A 47 -10.26 -17.78 -2.61
CA GLU A 47 -9.54 -19.01 -2.26
C GLU A 47 -8.06 -18.98 -2.73
N ASP A 48 -7.80 -18.48 -3.93
CA ASP A 48 -6.43 -18.39 -4.46
C ASP A 48 -5.59 -17.36 -3.69
N ILE A 49 -6.22 -16.26 -3.26
CA ILE A 49 -5.57 -15.20 -2.46
C ILE A 49 -5.17 -15.78 -1.09
N VAL A 50 -6.08 -16.47 -0.43
CA VAL A 50 -5.83 -17.13 0.87
C VAL A 50 -4.77 -18.23 0.73
N ALA A 51 -4.74 -18.95 -0.40
CA ALA A 51 -3.71 -19.93 -0.69
C ALA A 51 -2.31 -19.30 -0.91
N GLY A 52 -2.19 -17.97 -0.95
CA GLY A 52 -0.92 -17.24 -1.05
C GLY A 52 -0.25 -17.29 -2.42
N LYS A 53 -0.91 -17.86 -3.43
CA LYS A 53 -0.34 -18.10 -4.77
C LYS A 53 -0.66 -16.97 -5.77
N THR A 54 -1.67 -16.16 -5.48
CA THR A 54 -2.14 -15.12 -6.40
C THR A 54 -1.18 -13.94 -6.48
N ARG A 55 -1.00 -13.44 -7.71
CA ARG A 55 -0.43 -12.13 -7.99
C ARG A 55 -1.44 -11.29 -8.76
N LEU A 56 -1.60 -10.06 -8.32
CA LEU A 56 -2.48 -9.07 -8.93
C LEU A 56 -1.64 -8.16 -9.84
N SER A 57 -2.28 -7.66 -10.89
CA SER A 57 -1.81 -6.47 -11.59
C SER A 57 -2.30 -5.18 -10.92
N PRO A 58 -1.65 -4.04 -11.19
CA PRO A 58 -2.15 -2.74 -10.76
C PRO A 58 -3.62 -2.49 -11.12
N GLN A 59 -4.06 -2.83 -12.35
CA GLN A 59 -5.46 -2.73 -12.76
C GLN A 59 -6.41 -3.55 -11.87
N GLN A 60 -6.01 -4.77 -11.50
CA GLN A 60 -6.82 -5.60 -10.61
C GLN A 60 -6.88 -5.01 -9.19
N CYS A 61 -5.79 -4.40 -8.71
CA CYS A 61 -5.78 -3.66 -7.45
C CYS A 61 -6.70 -2.43 -7.50
N PHE A 62 -6.70 -1.66 -8.59
CA PHE A 62 -7.60 -0.51 -8.74
C PHE A 62 -9.07 -0.92 -8.76
N ALA A 63 -9.40 -2.01 -9.46
CA ALA A 63 -10.76 -2.57 -9.44
C ALA A 63 -11.17 -3.03 -8.03
N LEU A 64 -10.26 -3.66 -7.28
CA LEU A 64 -10.48 -4.03 -5.88
C LEU A 64 -10.76 -2.81 -4.99
N ILE A 65 -9.94 -1.75 -5.12
CA ILE A 65 -10.13 -0.48 -4.41
C ILE A 65 -11.49 0.14 -4.75
N ALA A 66 -11.86 0.20 -6.03
CA ALA A 66 -13.14 0.72 -6.46
C ALA A 66 -14.33 -0.07 -5.88
N ASN A 67 -14.22 -1.40 -5.81
CA ASN A 67 -15.24 -2.25 -5.20
C ASN A 67 -15.31 -2.04 -3.68
N ALA A 68 -14.17 -1.86 -3.03
CA ALA A 68 -14.06 -1.62 -1.60
C ALA A 68 -14.72 -0.28 -1.23
N GLN A 69 -14.40 0.80 -1.94
CA GLN A 69 -14.98 2.13 -1.73
C GLN A 69 -16.50 2.12 -1.92
N ARG A 70 -16.99 1.53 -3.01
CA ARG A 70 -18.43 1.45 -3.29
C ARG A 70 -19.24 0.66 -2.27
N GLN A 71 -18.62 -0.29 -1.57
CA GLN A 71 -19.33 -1.19 -0.66
C GLN A 71 -19.19 -0.81 0.81
N MET A 72 -18.09 -0.16 1.19
CA MET A 72 -17.91 0.31 2.58
C MET A 72 -18.63 1.63 2.84
N ASP A 73 -18.81 2.47 1.82
CA ASP A 73 -19.50 3.78 1.92
C ASP A 73 -19.02 4.60 3.13
N ALA A 74 -17.71 4.57 3.38
CA ALA A 74 -17.08 5.19 4.54
C ALA A 74 -15.84 5.98 4.10
N ASP A 75 -15.85 7.29 4.40
CA ASP A 75 -14.79 8.25 4.04
C ASP A 75 -13.43 7.91 4.70
N ASP A 76 -13.43 7.11 5.75
CA ASP A 76 -12.23 6.75 6.52
C ASP A 76 -11.46 5.54 5.95
N THR A 77 -11.98 4.90 4.89
CA THR A 77 -11.47 3.61 4.42
C THR A 77 -10.01 3.66 3.98
N SER A 78 -9.61 4.70 3.25
CA SER A 78 -8.23 4.90 2.79
C SER A 78 -7.27 5.04 3.98
N PHE A 79 -7.68 5.75 5.02
CA PHE A 79 -6.91 5.95 6.23
C PHE A 79 -6.76 4.66 7.04
N LEU A 80 -7.86 3.92 7.25
CA LEU A 80 -7.83 2.62 7.95
C LEU A 80 -6.97 1.59 7.21
N PHE A 81 -7.04 1.61 5.88
CA PHE A 81 -6.17 0.80 5.03
C PHE A 81 -4.70 1.22 5.21
N GLY A 82 -4.42 2.52 5.08
CA GLY A 82 -3.08 3.11 5.21
C GLY A 82 -2.39 2.79 6.53
N GLN A 83 -3.10 2.85 7.66
CA GLN A 83 -2.57 2.52 8.99
C GLN A 83 -2.02 1.09 9.10
N ARG A 84 -2.48 0.18 8.22
CA ARG A 84 -2.06 -1.23 8.20
C ARG A 84 -0.93 -1.51 7.20
N LEU A 85 -0.53 -0.52 6.40
CA LEU A 85 0.45 -0.72 5.35
C LEU A 85 1.87 -0.77 5.89
N PHE A 86 2.32 0.20 6.70
CA PHE A 86 3.70 0.22 7.22
C PHE A 86 3.77 0.05 8.75
N PRO A 87 4.74 -0.73 9.26
CA PRO A 87 5.71 -1.54 8.52
C PRO A 87 5.08 -2.79 7.88
N GLY A 88 3.85 -3.17 8.24
CA GLY A 88 3.09 -4.25 7.60
C GLY A 88 3.67 -5.66 7.77
N HIS A 89 3.34 -6.54 6.81
CA HIS A 89 3.67 -7.98 6.81
C HIS A 89 4.37 -8.44 5.51
N TYR A 90 5.31 -7.65 5.00
CA TYR A 90 6.09 -7.89 3.77
C TYR A 90 7.40 -8.68 4.01
N GLY A 91 7.46 -9.51 5.05
CA GLY A 91 8.66 -10.27 5.41
C GLY A 91 9.86 -9.38 5.73
N ALA A 92 10.97 -9.58 5.03
CA ALA A 92 12.23 -8.88 5.25
C ALA A 92 12.11 -7.35 5.10
N ALA A 93 11.23 -6.87 4.23
CA ALA A 93 11.00 -5.44 4.04
C ALA A 93 10.40 -4.79 5.31
N SER A 94 9.39 -5.44 5.89
CA SER A 94 8.79 -4.99 7.16
C SER A 94 9.77 -5.07 8.32
N HIS A 95 10.64 -6.08 8.33
CA HIS A 95 11.72 -6.15 9.32
C HIS A 95 12.67 -4.97 9.17
N ALA A 96 13.12 -4.68 7.94
CA ALA A 96 13.97 -3.52 7.68
C ALA A 96 13.30 -2.20 8.13
N LEU A 97 12.02 -1.99 7.79
CA LEU A 97 11.28 -0.80 8.22
C LEU A 97 11.18 -0.69 9.75
N ARG A 98 10.91 -1.81 10.46
CA ARG A 98 10.85 -1.84 11.94
C ARG A 98 12.18 -1.53 12.61
N HIS A 99 13.28 -1.86 11.96
CA HIS A 99 14.64 -1.65 12.49
C HIS A 99 15.32 -0.40 11.92
N ALA A 100 14.59 0.44 11.18
CA ALA A 100 15.10 1.74 10.78
C ALA A 100 15.39 2.58 12.03
N GLN A 101 16.56 3.22 12.06
CA GLN A 101 17.03 4.03 13.18
C GLN A 101 16.37 5.41 13.21
N ASN A 102 15.84 5.87 12.06
CA ASN A 102 15.16 7.15 11.91
C ASN A 102 14.29 7.13 10.64
N LEU A 103 13.49 8.19 10.47
CA LEU A 103 12.58 8.33 9.33
C LEU A 103 13.32 8.34 7.98
N HIS A 104 14.50 8.97 7.91
CA HIS A 104 15.27 9.02 6.66
C HIS A 104 15.65 7.60 6.21
N GLN A 105 16.18 6.77 7.10
CA GLN A 105 16.50 5.38 6.77
C GLN A 105 15.25 4.58 6.37
N ALA A 106 14.11 4.82 7.01
CA ALA A 106 12.85 4.18 6.62
C ALA A 106 12.38 4.58 5.22
N LEU A 107 12.54 5.86 4.84
CA LEU A 107 12.26 6.35 3.50
C LEU A 107 13.22 5.74 2.46
N GLU A 108 14.51 5.60 2.77
CA GLU A 108 15.45 4.90 1.88
C GLU A 108 15.02 3.43 1.63
N ILE A 109 14.57 2.73 2.68
CA ILE A 109 14.05 1.36 2.55
C ILE A 109 12.80 1.34 1.68
N LEU A 110 11.88 2.30 1.87
CA LEU A 110 10.68 2.45 1.06
C LEU A 110 11.02 2.64 -0.43
N LEU A 111 11.95 3.53 -0.76
CA LEU A 111 12.40 3.79 -2.13
C LEU A 111 13.04 2.56 -2.76
N ARG A 112 13.97 1.90 -2.04
CA ARG A 112 14.66 0.69 -2.52
C ARG A 112 13.72 -0.49 -2.74
N GLN A 113 12.63 -0.56 -1.98
CA GLN A 113 11.66 -1.66 -2.05
C GLN A 113 10.29 -1.19 -2.56
N GLN A 114 10.25 -0.13 -3.35
CA GLN A 114 8.99 0.50 -3.80
C GLN A 114 8.05 -0.47 -4.53
N ALA A 115 8.57 -1.37 -5.37
CA ALA A 115 7.74 -2.35 -6.08
C ALA A 115 7.05 -3.37 -5.13
N LEU A 116 7.53 -3.49 -3.89
CA LEU A 116 6.92 -4.33 -2.86
C LEU A 116 6.03 -3.53 -1.91
N LEU A 117 6.52 -2.37 -1.47
CA LEU A 117 5.91 -1.56 -0.42
C LEU A 117 4.89 -0.53 -0.93
N SER A 118 5.05 -0.06 -2.16
CA SER A 118 4.17 0.91 -2.80
C SER A 118 4.08 0.64 -4.32
N PRO A 119 3.50 -0.50 -4.73
CA PRO A 119 3.49 -0.92 -6.14
C PRO A 119 2.53 -0.12 -7.04
N LEU A 120 1.68 0.73 -6.45
CA LEU A 120 0.66 1.50 -7.19
C LEU A 120 1.02 2.99 -7.30
N LEU A 121 1.88 3.50 -6.41
CA LEU A 121 2.41 4.86 -6.43
C LEU A 121 3.92 4.81 -6.18
N THR A 122 4.72 5.41 -7.05
CA THR A 122 6.17 5.44 -6.89
C THR A 122 6.59 6.60 -5.99
N PRO A 123 7.16 6.34 -4.80
CA PRO A 123 7.72 7.38 -3.97
C PRO A 123 9.00 7.95 -4.61
N ARG A 124 9.19 9.26 -4.52
CA ARG A 124 10.43 9.97 -4.84
C ARG A 124 10.77 10.91 -3.71
N LEU A 125 12.02 10.86 -3.26
CA LEU A 125 12.50 11.70 -2.17
C LEU A 125 13.54 12.66 -2.73
N GLU A 126 13.30 13.95 -2.55
CA GLU A 126 14.28 15.00 -2.77
C GLU A 126 14.61 15.63 -1.43
N LEU A 127 15.90 15.86 -1.16
CA LEU A 127 16.38 16.45 0.07
C LEU A 127 17.07 17.77 -0.24
N ASP A 128 16.76 18.80 0.52
CA ASP A 128 17.57 20.02 0.58
C ASP A 128 18.16 20.21 1.99
N GLU A 129 18.76 21.38 2.26
CA GLU A 129 19.39 21.68 3.55
C GLU A 129 18.41 21.67 4.74
N HIS A 130 17.11 21.87 4.50
CA HIS A 130 16.09 22.11 5.53
C HIS A 130 14.94 21.09 5.50
N PHE A 131 14.62 20.53 4.33
CA PHE A 131 13.39 19.77 4.10
C PHE A 131 13.64 18.48 3.33
N ALA A 132 12.75 17.53 3.61
CA ALA A 132 12.58 16.30 2.84
C ALA A 132 11.25 16.38 2.08
N TYR A 133 11.31 16.38 0.76
CA TYR A 133 10.15 16.40 -0.12
C TYR A 133 9.87 14.99 -0.63
N LEU A 134 8.75 14.43 -0.20
CA LEU A 134 8.27 13.13 -0.68
C LEU A 134 7.16 13.33 -1.69
N TYR A 135 7.41 12.90 -2.93
CA TYR A 135 6.43 12.88 -4.01
C TYR A 135 5.92 11.47 -4.21
N TRP A 136 4.60 11.34 -4.43
CA TRP A 136 3.98 10.07 -4.82
C TRP A 136 3.54 10.16 -6.27
N LEU A 137 4.25 9.47 -7.15
CA LEU A 137 4.02 9.53 -8.59
C LEU A 137 3.12 8.37 -9.03
N ASP A 138 2.05 8.69 -9.77
CA ASP A 138 1.24 7.67 -10.42
C ASP A 138 2.05 7.00 -11.55
N SER A 139 2.33 5.71 -11.39
CA SER A 139 3.11 4.91 -12.35
C SER A 139 2.26 3.94 -13.16
N CYS A 140 0.98 3.80 -12.80
CA CYS A 140 0.12 2.72 -13.30
C CYS A 140 -1.22 3.22 -13.86
N GLY A 141 -1.47 4.53 -13.86
CA GLY A 141 -2.74 5.10 -14.28
C GLY A 141 -3.83 4.86 -13.24
N ALA A 142 -3.60 5.32 -12.01
CA ALA A 142 -4.49 5.18 -10.88
C ALA A 142 -5.84 5.89 -11.06
N GLY A 143 -5.94 6.91 -11.92
CA GLY A 143 -7.20 7.56 -12.24
C GLY A 143 -8.01 7.98 -11.01
N GLU A 144 -9.27 7.53 -10.91
CA GLU A 144 -10.16 7.83 -9.78
C GLU A 144 -9.63 7.32 -8.43
N GLN A 145 -8.80 6.27 -8.44
CA GLN A 145 -8.23 5.66 -7.24
C GLN A 145 -7.02 6.44 -6.72
N GLN A 146 -6.51 7.45 -7.44
CA GLN A 146 -5.34 8.23 -7.03
C GLN A 146 -5.52 8.87 -5.64
N ARG A 147 -6.70 9.44 -5.36
CA ARG A 147 -6.99 10.05 -4.05
C ARG A 147 -6.90 9.03 -2.92
N PHE A 148 -7.54 7.87 -3.08
CA PHE A 148 -7.52 6.79 -2.09
C PHE A 148 -6.09 6.34 -1.79
N LEU A 149 -5.27 6.17 -2.83
CA LEU A 149 -3.89 5.74 -2.70
C LEU A 149 -3.02 6.79 -2.01
N LEU A 150 -3.19 8.08 -2.35
CA LEU A 150 -2.45 9.16 -1.70
C LEU A 150 -2.78 9.26 -0.21
N GLU A 151 -4.07 9.21 0.14
CA GLU A 151 -4.53 9.20 1.52
C GLU A 151 -3.96 8.00 2.29
N ALA A 152 -4.02 6.80 1.71
CA ALA A 152 -3.48 5.58 2.32
C ALA A 152 -1.96 5.64 2.49
N SER A 153 -1.22 6.07 1.45
CA SER A 153 0.25 6.17 1.46
C SER A 153 0.75 7.20 2.47
N MET A 154 0.11 8.38 2.53
CA MET A 154 0.45 9.39 3.52
C MET A 154 0.11 8.94 4.94
N THR A 155 -1.03 8.26 5.12
CA THR A 155 -1.39 7.70 6.43
C THR A 155 -0.39 6.64 6.89
N ALA A 156 0.04 5.75 5.99
CA ALA A 156 1.05 4.74 6.26
C ALA A 156 2.39 5.37 6.67
N LEU A 157 2.81 6.43 5.95
CA LEU A 157 4.03 7.17 6.25
C LEU A 157 3.97 7.86 7.61
N VAL A 158 2.85 8.52 7.94
CA VAL A 158 2.67 9.20 9.22
C VAL A 158 2.67 8.19 10.36
N ALA A 159 1.95 7.07 10.22
CA ALA A 159 1.92 6.00 11.22
C ALA A 159 3.31 5.41 11.47
N MET A 160 4.08 5.16 10.40
CA MET A 160 5.45 4.68 10.51
C MET A 160 6.38 5.72 11.16
N SER A 161 6.26 6.99 10.77
CA SER A 161 7.04 8.09 11.37
C SER A 161 6.80 8.19 12.87
N GLN A 162 5.55 8.06 13.32
CA GLN A 162 5.19 8.07 14.74
C GLN A 162 5.79 6.88 15.48
N LEU A 163 5.77 5.68 14.87
CA LEU A 163 6.37 4.48 15.45
C LEU A 163 7.89 4.58 15.61
N LEU A 164 8.58 5.19 14.64
CA LEU A 164 10.03 5.38 14.68
C LEU A 164 10.46 6.56 15.55
N GLY A 165 9.58 7.56 15.68
CA GLY A 165 9.90 8.82 16.34
C GLY A 165 10.18 8.69 17.83
N ASN A 166 9.66 7.65 18.52
CA ASN A 166 9.78 7.39 19.97
C ASN A 166 9.57 8.60 20.92
N ALA A 167 9.16 9.75 20.40
CA ALA A 167 8.79 10.96 21.09
C ALA A 167 7.41 11.35 20.57
N ARG A 168 6.46 11.55 21.49
CA ARG A 168 5.23 12.27 21.16
C ARG A 168 5.67 13.62 20.61
N LEU A 169 5.21 13.97 19.42
CA LEU A 169 5.36 15.33 18.95
C LEU A 169 4.74 16.26 20.00
N PRO A 170 5.43 17.34 20.42
CA PRO A 170 5.02 18.16 21.55
C PRO A 170 3.85 19.04 21.12
N TRP A 171 2.66 18.46 21.16
CA TRP A 171 1.41 19.21 21.21
C TRP A 171 0.66 18.78 22.46
N GLU A 172 1.10 19.33 23.59
CA GLU A 172 0.17 19.79 24.63
C GLU A 172 -0.13 21.27 24.39
#